data_AF-A4YKJ2-F1
#
_entry.id   AF-A4YKJ2-F1
#
_cell.length_a   1.000
_cell.length_b   1.000
_cell.length_c   1.000
_cell.angle_alpha   90.00
_cell.angle_beta   90.00
_cell.angle_gamma   90.00
#
_symmetry.space_group_name_H-M   'P 1'
#
loop_
_entity.id
_entity.type
_entity.pdbx_description
1 polymer ?
#
loop_
_entity_poly.entity_id
_entity_poly.type
_entity_poly.pdbx_seq_one_letter_code
_entity_poly.pdbx_strand_id
1 'polypeptide(L)'
;MTARTVGFRELAKVRLDWLKALRDNLSEYHSILMTSEDPDPDLEGEAAKEAREKDEADDRRLSYLGTQLDLLLNQKKPLQKALWGISDEILALDTKEERQARDQALVEAARAVLDFEWQKIKREMRGETSQVHPAVDRGIRL
;
A
#
# COMPACT_ATOMS: atom_id res chain seq x y z
N MET A 1 21.94 13.56 -25.54
CA MET A 1 20.89 13.59 -24.49
C MET A 1 20.75 15.03 -24.01
N THR A 2 19.53 15.52 -23.76
CA THR A 2 19.31 16.89 -23.23
C THR A 2 19.14 16.83 -21.70
N ALA A 3 19.45 17.92 -20.99
CA ALA A 3 19.28 18.01 -19.53
C ALA A 3 17.86 17.63 -19.05
N ARG A 4 16.85 17.91 -19.89
CA ARG A 4 15.45 17.55 -19.66
C ARG A 4 15.23 16.03 -19.60
N THR A 5 15.88 15.28 -20.49
CA THR A 5 15.82 13.81 -20.51
C THR A 5 16.52 13.19 -19.31
N VAL A 6 17.61 13.80 -18.82
CA VAL A 6 18.31 13.36 -17.60
C VAL A 6 17.42 13.58 -16.37
N GLY A 7 16.79 14.75 -16.24
CA GLY A 7 15.86 15.03 -15.14
C GLY A 7 14.66 14.06 -15.07
N PHE A 8 14.08 13.69 -16.22
CA PHE A 8 12.98 12.71 -16.26
C PHE A 8 13.40 11.31 -15.79
N ARG A 9 14.62 10.88 -16.10
CA ARG A 9 15.14 9.58 -15.65
C ARG A 9 15.40 9.56 -14.15
N GLU A 10 15.98 10.62 -13.59
CA GLU A 10 16.21 10.69 -12.14
C GLU A 10 14.89 10.72 -11.37
N LEU A 11 13.88 11.45 -11.85
CA LEU A 11 12.54 11.41 -11.25
C LEU A 11 11.91 10.01 -11.34
N ALA A 12 12.04 9.33 -12.48
CA ALA A 12 11.52 7.98 -12.66
C ALA A 12 12.18 6.97 -11.70
N LYS A 13 13.49 7.11 -11.42
CA LYS A 13 14.19 6.29 -10.42
C LYS A 13 13.63 6.50 -9.02
N VAL A 14 13.51 7.76 -8.58
CA VAL A 14 12.94 8.08 -7.25
C VAL A 14 11.53 7.48 -7.10
N ARG A 15 10.71 7.53 -8.15
CA ARG A 15 9.37 6.93 -8.13
C ARG A 15 9.38 5.41 -8.16
N LEU A 16 10.34 4.79 -8.84
CA LEU A 16 10.52 3.36 -8.82
C LEU A 16 10.93 2.88 -7.41
N ASP A 17 11.81 3.63 -6.73
CA ASP A 17 12.20 3.34 -5.35
C ASP A 17 11.01 3.46 -4.40
N TRP A 18 10.18 4.50 -4.55
CA TRP A 18 8.92 4.64 -3.82
C TRP A 18 7.97 3.46 -4.10
N LEU A 19 7.80 3.06 -5.37
CA LEU A 19 6.91 1.96 -5.75
C LEU A 19 7.38 0.63 -5.15
N LYS A 20 8.70 0.41 -5.12
CA LYS A 20 9.31 -0.75 -4.49
C LYS A 20 9.07 -0.75 -2.98
N ALA A 21 9.29 0.37 -2.31
CA ALA A 21 9.02 0.51 -0.88
C ALA A 21 7.55 0.24 -0.54
N LEU A 22 6.62 0.76 -1.35
CA LEU A 22 5.19 0.48 -1.18
C LEU A 22 4.90 -1.02 -1.30
N ARG A 23 5.40 -1.69 -2.34
CA ARG A 23 5.22 -3.13 -2.54
C ARG A 23 5.78 -3.94 -1.37
N ASP A 24 7.01 -3.62 -0.94
CA ASP A 24 7.71 -4.38 0.10
C ASP A 24 6.98 -4.22 1.45
N ASN A 25 6.58 -3.00 1.82
CA ASN A 25 5.80 -2.74 3.03
C ASN A 25 4.41 -3.40 2.99
N LEU A 26 3.69 -3.32 1.86
CA LEU A 26 2.39 -3.99 1.70
C LEU A 26 2.51 -5.50 1.82
N SER A 27 3.54 -6.09 1.21
CA SER A 27 3.74 -7.54 1.24
C SER A 27 3.99 -8.05 2.65
N GLU A 28 4.79 -7.34 3.43
CA GLU A 28 5.06 -7.71 4.82
C GLU A 28 3.83 -7.50 5.70
N TYR A 29 3.17 -6.35 5.57
CA TYR A 29 1.96 -6.02 6.31
C TYR A 29 0.86 -7.06 6.08
N HIS A 30 0.63 -7.40 4.79
CA HIS A 30 -0.29 -8.45 4.37
C HIS A 30 0.09 -9.81 4.96
N SER A 31 1.36 -10.21 4.87
CA SER A 31 1.81 -11.49 5.40
C SER A 31 1.52 -11.64 6.89
N ILE A 32 1.77 -10.60 7.68
CA ILE A 32 1.50 -10.65 9.12
C ILE A 32 -0.01 -10.79 9.35
N LEU A 33 -0.83 -9.91 8.75
CA LEU A 33 -2.30 -9.96 8.90
C LEU A 33 -2.91 -11.33 8.58
N MET A 34 -2.42 -12.00 7.54
CA MET A 34 -2.95 -13.30 7.09
C MET A 34 -2.46 -14.49 7.92
N THR A 35 -1.43 -14.30 8.74
CA THR A 35 -0.79 -15.37 9.52
C THR A 35 -0.90 -15.19 11.03
N SER A 36 -1.31 -14.01 11.52
CA SER A 36 -1.69 -13.81 12.91
C SER A 36 -2.79 -14.78 13.28
N GLU A 37 -2.55 -15.58 14.32
CA GLU A 37 -3.49 -16.57 14.84
C GLU A 37 -4.48 -15.89 15.79
N ASP A 38 -5.61 -16.54 16.00
CA ASP A 38 -6.61 -16.07 16.96
C ASP A 38 -6.15 -16.38 18.39
N PRO A 39 -6.52 -15.56 19.39
CA PRO A 39 -6.20 -15.83 20.78
C PRO A 39 -6.77 -17.19 21.23
N ASP A 40 -5.89 -18.09 21.66
CA ASP A 40 -6.28 -19.37 22.23
C ASP A 40 -6.31 -19.26 23.77
N PRO A 41 -7.49 -19.30 24.41
CA PRO A 41 -7.63 -19.18 25.86
C PRO A 41 -7.14 -20.42 26.62
N ASP A 42 -6.99 -21.56 25.95
CA ASP A 42 -6.57 -22.83 26.54
C ASP A 42 -5.04 -23.03 26.49
N LEU A 43 -4.31 -22.13 25.80
CA LEU A 43 -2.84 -22.10 25.81
C LEU A 43 -2.31 -21.71 27.20
N GLU A 44 -1.44 -22.57 27.77
CA GLU A 44 -0.79 -22.34 29.06
C GLU A 44 0.73 -22.57 29.01
N GLY A 45 1.43 -22.15 30.08
CA GLY A 45 2.86 -22.39 30.25
C GLY A 45 3.74 -21.60 29.25
N GLU A 46 4.85 -22.21 28.83
CA GLU A 46 5.79 -21.56 27.90
C GLU A 46 5.18 -21.28 26.53
N ALA A 47 4.28 -22.14 26.03
CA ALA A 47 3.63 -21.93 24.74
C ALA A 47 2.75 -20.67 24.74
N ALA A 48 2.02 -20.42 25.83
CA ALA A 48 1.22 -19.20 25.98
C ALA A 48 2.10 -17.94 26.05
N LYS A 49 3.28 -18.05 26.66
CA LYS A 49 4.24 -16.95 26.74
C LYS A 49 4.84 -16.63 25.37
N GLU A 50 5.27 -17.67 24.63
CA GLU A 50 5.79 -17.51 23.26
C GLU A 50 4.75 -16.91 22.32
N ALA A 51 3.49 -17.36 22.41
CA ALA A 51 2.38 -16.80 21.62
C ALA A 51 2.19 -15.30 21.90
N ARG A 52 2.13 -14.90 23.18
CA ARG A 52 2.01 -13.48 23.56
C ARG A 52 3.18 -12.63 23.09
N GLU A 53 4.41 -13.13 23.25
CA GLU A 53 5.61 -12.41 22.79
C GLU A 53 5.61 -12.20 21.27
N LYS A 54 5.15 -13.22 20.52
CA LYS A 54 4.95 -13.12 19.07
C LYS A 54 3.86 -12.11 18.73
N ASP A 55 2.70 -12.19 19.36
CA ASP A 55 1.57 -11.29 19.09
C ASP A 55 1.97 -9.83 19.34
N GLU A 56 2.64 -9.55 20.45
CA GLU A 56 3.16 -8.20 20.73
C GLU A 56 4.19 -7.74 19.68
N ALA A 57 5.00 -8.65 19.15
CA ALA A 57 5.96 -8.32 18.10
C ALA A 57 5.26 -8.02 16.77
N ASP A 58 4.26 -8.81 16.41
CA ASP A 58 3.42 -8.64 15.23
C ASP A 58 2.64 -7.32 15.32
N ASP A 59 2.03 -6.99 16.46
CA ASP A 59 1.30 -5.73 16.69
C ASP A 59 2.20 -4.50 16.51
N ARG A 60 3.39 -4.52 17.13
CA ARG A 60 4.38 -3.44 16.95
C ARG A 60 4.79 -3.32 15.49
N ARG A 61 4.96 -4.44 14.79
CA ARG A 61 5.37 -4.45 13.39
C ARG A 61 4.26 -3.94 12.47
N LEU A 62 3.02 -4.36 12.69
CA LEU A 62 1.84 -3.88 11.97
C LEU A 62 1.63 -2.38 12.18
N SER A 63 1.79 -1.88 13.41
CA SER A 63 1.69 -0.44 13.69
C SER A 63 2.74 0.38 12.91
N TYR A 64 3.99 -0.11 12.90
CA TYR A 64 5.06 0.51 12.13
C TYR A 64 4.78 0.49 10.62
N LEU A 65 4.42 -0.66 10.08
CA LEU A 65 4.13 -0.84 8.65
C LEU A 65 2.90 -0.04 8.22
N GLY A 66 1.83 -0.03 9.03
CA GLY A 66 0.64 0.79 8.80
C GLY A 66 0.98 2.27 8.72
N THR A 67 1.84 2.77 9.61
CA THR A 67 2.36 4.15 9.54
C THR A 67 3.15 4.40 8.25
N GLN A 68 4.01 3.46 7.84
CA GLN A 68 4.74 3.58 6.58
C GLN A 68 3.79 3.64 5.38
N LEU A 69 2.75 2.80 5.37
CA LEU A 69 1.74 2.78 4.31
C LEU A 69 0.95 4.09 4.25
N ASP A 70 0.53 4.64 5.39
CA ASP A 70 -0.14 5.95 5.43
C ASP A 70 0.74 7.09 4.89
N LEU A 71 2.04 7.07 5.20
CA LEU A 71 3.00 8.06 4.67
C LEU A 71 3.27 7.88 3.17
N LEU A 72 3.29 6.65 2.68
CA LEU A 72 3.56 6.34 1.27
C LEU A 72 2.33 6.60 0.39
N LEU A 73 1.12 6.38 0.91
CA LEU A 73 -0.13 6.49 0.17
C LEU A 73 -0.70 7.91 0.22
N ASN A 74 -1.08 8.42 -0.94
CA ASN A 74 -1.74 9.70 -1.08
C ASN A 74 -3.26 9.53 -0.95
N GLN A 75 -3.80 9.88 0.22
CA GLN A 75 -5.22 9.79 0.53
C GLN A 75 -6.15 10.66 -0.35
N LYS A 76 -5.61 11.57 -1.16
CA LYS A 76 -6.38 12.33 -2.17
C LYS A 76 -6.55 11.56 -3.49
N LYS A 77 -5.85 10.45 -3.68
CA LYS A 77 -5.92 9.62 -4.88
C LYS A 77 -6.86 8.44 -4.63
N PRO A 78 -7.94 8.27 -5.42
CA PRO A 78 -8.97 7.26 -5.15
C PRO A 78 -8.43 5.84 -4.98
N LEU A 79 -7.52 5.38 -5.84
CA LEU A 79 -6.95 4.03 -5.76
C LEU A 79 -6.13 3.82 -4.48
N GLN A 80 -5.33 4.82 -4.10
CA GLN A 80 -4.46 4.73 -2.93
C GLN A 80 -5.27 4.84 -1.63
N LYS A 81 -6.32 5.68 -1.62
CA LYS A 81 -7.29 5.74 -0.52
C LYS A 81 -8.06 4.42 -0.36
N ALA A 82 -8.48 3.81 -1.47
CA ALA A 82 -9.18 2.52 -1.43
C ALA A 82 -8.29 1.41 -0.88
N LEU A 83 -7.02 1.35 -1.31
CA LEU A 83 -6.04 0.42 -0.77
C LEU A 83 -5.87 0.61 0.74
N TRP A 84 -5.65 1.85 1.20
CA TRP A 84 -5.54 2.15 2.63
C TRP A 84 -6.79 1.73 3.41
N GLY A 85 -7.98 2.06 2.90
CA GLY A 85 -9.23 1.70 3.55
C GLY A 85 -9.39 0.19 3.73
N ILE A 86 -9.06 -0.60 2.70
CA ILE A 86 -9.11 -2.07 2.80
C ILE A 86 -8.07 -2.58 3.81
N SER A 87 -6.85 -2.03 3.80
CA SER A 87 -5.82 -2.41 4.77
C SER A 87 -6.25 -2.14 6.22
N ASP A 88 -6.81 -0.96 6.48
CA ASP A 88 -7.29 -0.54 7.80
C ASP A 88 -8.50 -1.36 8.26
N GLU A 89 -9.44 -1.66 7.35
CA GLU A 89 -10.57 -2.55 7.63
C GLU A 89 -10.10 -3.94 8.04
N ILE A 90 -9.08 -4.51 7.38
CA ILE A 90 -8.58 -5.85 7.70
C ILE A 90 -7.88 -5.87 9.06
N LEU A 91 -7.12 -4.83 9.39
CA LEU A 91 -6.46 -4.71 10.69
C LEU A 91 -7.47 -4.69 11.84
N ALA A 92 -8.67 -4.14 11.61
CA ALA A 92 -9.73 -4.07 12.59
C ALA A 92 -10.55 -5.37 12.74
N LEU A 93 -10.23 -6.44 12.00
CA LEU A 93 -10.93 -7.72 12.09
C LEU A 93 -10.30 -8.62 13.17
N ASP A 94 -11.17 -9.20 13.98
CA ASP A 94 -10.77 -9.98 15.15
C ASP A 94 -10.21 -11.35 14.76
N THR A 95 -10.84 -12.03 13.81
CA THR A 95 -10.49 -13.42 13.47
C THR A 95 -9.65 -13.55 12.21
N LYS A 96 -8.80 -14.58 12.20
CA LYS A 96 -7.96 -14.96 11.05
C LYS A 96 -8.81 -15.28 9.84
N GLU A 97 -9.92 -16.00 10.01
CA GLU A 97 -10.84 -16.31 8.91
C GLU A 97 -11.42 -15.06 8.27
N GLU A 98 -11.82 -14.07 9.07
CA GLU A 98 -12.34 -12.79 8.56
C GLU A 98 -11.24 -12.01 7.80
N ARG A 99 -10.02 -11.95 8.34
CA ARG A 99 -8.88 -11.33 7.66
C ARG A 99 -8.60 -12.01 6.31
N GLN A 100 -8.55 -13.34 6.30
CA GLN A 100 -8.29 -14.13 5.08
C GLN A 100 -9.42 -14.03 4.06
N ALA A 101 -10.68 -13.89 4.49
CA ALA A 101 -11.80 -13.64 3.58
C ALA A 101 -11.65 -12.32 2.79
N ARG A 102 -10.83 -11.39 3.28
CA ARG A 102 -10.51 -10.12 2.60
C ARG A 102 -9.19 -10.13 1.83
N ASP A 103 -8.44 -11.24 1.85
CA ASP A 103 -7.15 -11.41 1.15
C ASP A 103 -7.22 -10.91 -0.30
N GLN A 104 -8.17 -11.46 -1.07
CA GLN A 104 -8.34 -11.14 -2.48
C GLN A 104 -8.59 -9.64 -2.71
N ALA A 105 -9.41 -9.01 -1.86
CA ALA A 105 -9.72 -7.59 -1.99
C ALA A 105 -8.48 -6.70 -1.78
N LEU A 106 -7.65 -7.04 -0.78
CA LEU A 106 -6.40 -6.33 -0.51
C LEU A 106 -5.40 -6.51 -1.67
N VAL A 107 -5.24 -7.73 -2.17
CA VAL A 107 -4.35 -8.03 -3.31
C VAL A 107 -4.79 -7.30 -4.58
N GLU A 108 -6.09 -7.26 -4.89
CA GLU A 108 -6.62 -6.54 -6.04
C GLU A 108 -6.41 -5.04 -5.94
N ALA A 109 -6.68 -4.44 -4.77
CA ALA A 109 -6.43 -3.02 -4.53
C ALA A 109 -4.93 -2.68 -4.66
N ALA A 110 -4.06 -3.53 -4.11
CA ALA A 110 -2.62 -3.36 -4.22
C ALA A 110 -2.17 -3.42 -5.70
N ARG A 111 -2.61 -4.43 -6.46
CA ARG A 111 -2.31 -4.54 -7.89
C ARG A 111 -2.77 -3.32 -8.68
N ALA A 112 -3.98 -2.82 -8.42
CA ALA A 112 -4.51 -1.64 -9.10
C ALA A 112 -3.64 -0.39 -8.89
N VAL A 113 -3.16 -0.15 -7.65
CA VAL A 113 -2.25 0.96 -7.34
C VAL A 113 -0.88 0.75 -8.03
N LEU A 114 -0.30 -0.43 -7.88
CA LEU A 114 1.03 -0.74 -8.42
C LEU A 114 1.06 -0.64 -9.95
N ASP A 115 0.05 -1.18 -10.62
CA ASP A 115 -0.07 -1.12 -12.07
C ASP A 115 -0.26 0.32 -12.56
N PHE A 116 -1.14 1.09 -11.90
CA PHE A 116 -1.38 2.49 -12.27
C PHE A 116 -0.09 3.33 -12.22
N GLU A 117 0.65 3.23 -11.11
CA GLU A 117 1.89 3.99 -10.93
C GLU A 117 3.01 3.47 -11.83
N TRP A 118 3.09 2.15 -12.07
CA TRP A 118 4.04 1.59 -13.03
C TRP A 118 3.82 2.12 -14.46
N GLN A 119 2.57 2.18 -14.92
CA GLN A 119 2.26 2.75 -16.24
C GLN A 119 2.65 4.23 -16.33
N LYS A 120 2.46 4.98 -15.24
CA LYS A 120 2.87 6.39 -15.16
C LYS A 120 4.39 6.54 -15.24
N ILE A 121 5.16 5.74 -14.50
CA ILE A 121 6.62 5.74 -14.54
C ILE A 121 7.12 5.42 -15.96
N LYS A 122 6.54 4.40 -16.63
CA LYS A 122 6.91 4.07 -18.01
C LYS A 122 6.71 5.22 -18.99
N ARG A 123 5.59 5.95 -18.89
CA ARG A 123 5.34 7.13 -19.73
C ARG A 123 6.39 8.22 -19.49
N GLU A 124 6.70 8.49 -18.22
CA GLU A 124 7.72 9.49 -17.85
C GLU A 124 9.12 9.12 -18.36
N MET A 125 9.51 7.84 -18.27
CA MET A 125 10.78 7.35 -18.82
C MET A 125 10.88 7.52 -20.34
N ARG A 126 9.75 7.50 -21.04
CA ARG A 126 9.66 7.76 -22.49
C ARG A 126 9.62 9.25 -22.83
N GLY A 127 9.58 10.13 -21.83
CA GLY A 127 9.41 11.57 -22.02
C GLY A 127 7.97 11.97 -22.38
N GLU A 128 7.02 11.04 -22.27
CA GLU A 128 5.59 11.31 -22.42
C GLU A 128 5.12 11.97 -21.12
N THR A 129 5.20 13.30 -21.04
CA THR A 129 4.49 14.02 -19.99
C THR A 129 3.01 13.77 -20.17
N SER A 130 2.32 13.24 -19.15
CA SER A 130 0.85 13.33 -19.07
C SER A 130 0.48 14.80 -19.25
N GLN A 131 0.14 15.20 -20.47
CA GLN A 131 -0.61 16.41 -20.70
C GLN A 131 -1.94 16.15 -20.01
N VAL A 132 -2.11 16.75 -18.83
CA VAL A 132 -3.45 17.05 -18.34
C VAL A 132 -4.04 17.93 -19.44
N HIS A 133 -4.94 17.37 -20.25
CA HIS A 133 -5.73 18.15 -21.20
C HIS A 133 -6.45 19.24 -20.39
N PRO A 134 -6.23 20.55 -20.63
CA PRO A 134 -7.10 21.58 -20.09
C PRO A 134 -8.39 21.58 -20.92
N ALA A 135 -9.29 20.65 -20.63
CA ALA A 135 -10.72 20.89 -20.78
C ALA A 135 -11.19 21.07 -19.33
N VAL A 136 -11.46 22.26 -18.84
CA VAL A 136 -12.64 23.06 -19.20
C VAL A 136 -12.34 24.54 -18.97
N ASP A 137 -12.07 25.28 -20.05
CA ASP A 137 -12.41 26.71 -20.11
C ASP A 137 -13.68 26.80 -20.96
N ARG A 138 -14.81 26.40 -20.38
CA ARG A 138 -16.12 26.71 -20.95
C ARG A 138 -16.52 28.05 -20.37
N GLY A 139 -16.36 29.09 -21.17
CA GLY A 139 -17.01 30.37 -20.94
C GLY A 139 -18.49 30.16 -20.67
N ILE A 140 -18.89 30.37 -19.43
CA ILE A 140 -20.26 30.70 -19.05
C ILE A 140 -20.25 32.21 -18.85
N ARG A 141 -20.77 32.93 -19.84
CA ARG A 141 -21.20 34.31 -19.65
C ARG A 141 -22.44 34.28 -18.75
N LEU A 142 -22.39 35.06 -17.68
CA LEU A 142 -23.58 35.54 -16.96
C LEU A 142 -24.35 36.52 -17.85
#